data_AF-A0A812XYS5-F1
#
_entry.id   AF-A0A812XYS5-F1
#
_cell.length_a   1.000
_cell.length_b   1.000
_cell.length_c   1.000
_cell.angle_alpha   90.00
_cell.angle_beta   90.00
_cell.angle_gamma   90.00
#
_symmetry.space_group_name_H-M   'P 1'
#
loop_
_entity.id
_entity.type
_entity.pdbx_description
1 polymer ?
#
loop_
_entity_poly.entity_id
_entity_poly.type
_entity_poly.pdbx_seq_one_letter_code
_entity_poly.pdbx_strand_id
1 'polypeptide(L)'
;ALEGKTQPPLVELQKTAIKDGAAFRNSGGGAYNHNFFWLEMAPTGKGGAPSDKLAKAIDESFGSLDDFKAQFEAAGAPGARFGSGW
;
A
#
# COMPACT_ATOMS: atom_id res chain seq x y z
N ALA A 1 -29.18 -7.85 2.93
CA ALA A 1 -28.77 -6.65 2.16
C ALA A 1 -28.09 -6.98 0.82
N LEU A 2 -27.35 -8.10 0.72
CA LEU A 2 -26.54 -8.45 -0.47
C LEU A 2 -26.97 -9.77 -1.16
N GLU A 3 -28.05 -10.39 -0.70
CA GLU A 3 -28.55 -11.64 -1.29
C GLU A 3 -29.00 -11.40 -2.74
N GLY A 4 -28.51 -12.25 -3.65
CA GLY A 4 -28.80 -12.16 -5.10
C GLY A 4 -28.07 -11.05 -5.86
N LYS A 5 -27.12 -10.33 -5.24
CA LYS A 5 -26.37 -9.25 -5.90
C LYS A 5 -24.91 -9.62 -6.12
N THR A 6 -24.44 -9.50 -7.36
CA THR A 6 -23.00 -9.54 -7.66
C THR A 6 -22.34 -8.31 -7.07
N GLN A 7 -21.36 -8.51 -6.20
CA GLN A 7 -20.56 -7.42 -5.67
C GLN A 7 -19.41 -7.13 -6.63
N PRO A 8 -19.22 -5.87 -7.06
CA PRO A 8 -18.05 -5.51 -7.86
C PRO A 8 -16.77 -5.72 -7.02
N PRO A 9 -15.62 -6.01 -7.65
CA PRO A 9 -14.35 -6.08 -6.95
C PRO A 9 -14.07 -4.79 -6.17
N LEU A 10 -13.47 -4.90 -4.98
CA LEU A 10 -13.18 -3.75 -4.13
C LEU A 10 -12.37 -2.68 -4.88
N VAL A 11 -11.44 -3.08 -5.75
CA VAL A 11 -10.63 -2.15 -6.57
C VAL A 11 -11.50 -1.28 -7.50
N GLU A 12 -12.61 -1.81 -8.02
CA GLU A 12 -13.53 -1.04 -8.86
C GLU A 12 -14.31 -0.02 -8.02
N LEU A 13 -14.71 -0.41 -6.80
CA LEU A 13 -15.35 0.51 -5.85
C LEU A 13 -14.40 1.63 -5.38
N GLN A 14 -13.10 1.38 -5.33
CA GLN A 14 -12.12 2.39 -4.92
C GLN A 14 -11.89 3.49 -5.96
N LYS A 15 -12.17 3.25 -7.25
CA LYS A 15 -11.98 4.25 -8.33
C LYS A 15 -12.82 5.52 -8.12
N THR A 16 -13.99 5.39 -7.51
CA THR A 16 -14.94 6.48 -7.25
C THR A 16 -15.09 6.80 -5.77
N ALA A 17 -14.30 6.18 -4.88
CA ALA A 17 -14.48 6.26 -3.43
C ALA A 17 -14.49 7.68 -2.85
N ILE A 18 -13.74 8.63 -3.44
CA ILE A 18 -13.78 10.04 -3.03
C ILE A 18 -15.17 10.65 -3.28
N LYS A 19 -15.75 10.36 -4.46
CA LYS A 19 -17.08 10.81 -4.85
C LYS A 19 -18.18 10.09 -4.07
N ASP A 20 -18.01 8.80 -3.81
CA ASP A 20 -19.03 7.94 -3.20
C ASP A 20 -19.09 8.06 -1.67
N GLY A 21 -18.12 8.75 -1.07
CA GLY A 21 -18.18 9.22 0.30
C GLY A 21 -17.42 8.36 1.33
N ALA A 22 -17.57 8.74 2.59
CA ALA A 22 -16.68 8.30 3.67
C ALA A 22 -16.67 6.78 3.91
N ALA A 23 -17.79 6.07 3.69
CA ALA A 23 -17.83 4.62 3.88
C ALA A 23 -16.94 3.88 2.85
N PHE A 24 -17.01 4.27 1.58
CA PHE A 24 -16.19 3.68 0.51
C PHE A 24 -14.73 4.10 0.65
N ARG A 25 -14.48 5.37 0.99
CA ARG A 25 -13.11 5.89 1.18
C ARG A 25 -12.42 5.31 2.41
N ASN A 26 -13.07 5.33 3.58
CA ASN A 26 -12.40 5.00 4.83
C ASN A 26 -12.47 3.49 5.11
N SER A 27 -13.66 2.89 5.04
CA SER A 27 -13.82 1.46 5.32
C SER A 27 -13.39 0.61 4.12
N GLY A 28 -13.82 0.99 2.91
CA GLY A 28 -13.40 0.32 1.68
C GLY A 28 -11.90 0.50 1.41
N GLY A 29 -11.39 1.73 1.53
CA GLY A 29 -9.95 2.01 1.42
C GLY A 29 -9.14 1.32 2.51
N GLY A 30 -9.65 1.25 3.74
CA GLY A 30 -9.04 0.49 4.82
C GLY A 30 -8.91 -1.00 4.47
N ALA A 31 -9.99 -1.64 4.00
CA ALA A 31 -9.95 -3.04 3.57
C ALA A 31 -8.97 -3.26 2.39
N TYR A 32 -8.93 -2.31 1.45
CA TYR A 32 -8.02 -2.36 0.32
C TYR A 32 -6.54 -2.29 0.77
N ASN A 33 -6.20 -1.30 1.59
CA ASN A 33 -4.82 -1.08 2.07
C ASN A 33 -4.32 -2.27 2.88
N HIS A 34 -5.13 -2.87 3.76
CA HIS A 34 -4.70 -4.02 4.54
C HIS A 34 -4.50 -5.27 3.66
N ASN A 35 -5.41 -5.51 2.71
CA ASN A 35 -5.22 -6.64 1.80
C ASN A 35 -3.93 -6.48 0.98
N PHE A 36 -3.66 -5.27 0.51
CA PHE A 36 -2.41 -4.94 -0.17
C PHE A 36 -1.18 -5.15 0.71
N PHE A 37 -1.20 -4.64 1.95
CA PHE A 37 -0.10 -4.78 2.91
C PHE A 37 0.29 -6.25 3.16
N TRP A 38 -0.69 -7.16 3.33
CA TRP A 38 -0.37 -8.58 3.53
C TRP A 38 0.18 -9.26 2.28
N LEU A 39 -0.20 -8.79 1.08
CA LEU A 39 0.34 -9.30 -0.19
C LEU A 39 1.79 -8.84 -0.44
N GLU A 40 2.19 -7.71 0.12
CA GLU A 40 3.57 -7.20 0.02
C GLU A 40 4.56 -7.90 0.97
N MET A 41 4.04 -8.69 1.92
CA MET A 41 4.88 -9.37 2.90
C MET A 41 5.15 -10.83 2.54
N ALA A 42 6.34 -11.28 2.94
CA ALA A 42 6.75 -12.66 2.86
C ALA A 42 7.32 -13.12 4.21
N PRO A 43 7.30 -14.44 4.52
CA PRO A 43 8.01 -14.94 5.69
C PRO A 43 9.48 -14.53 5.68
N THR A 44 10.07 -14.37 6.86
CA THR A 44 11.49 -14.01 7.00
C THR A 44 12.38 -14.96 6.19
N GLY A 45 13.28 -14.39 5.38
CA GLY A 45 14.17 -15.15 4.48
C GLY A 45 13.51 -15.68 3.21
N LYS A 46 12.22 -15.40 2.98
CA LYS A 46 11.50 -15.70 1.72
C LYS A 46 11.29 -14.47 0.84
N GLY A 47 11.74 -13.30 1.30
CA GLY A 47 11.88 -12.12 0.45
C GLY A 47 12.95 -12.31 -0.63
N GLY A 48 13.03 -11.37 -1.56
CA GLY A 48 14.00 -11.39 -2.65
C GLY A 48 14.48 -9.99 -3.01
N ALA A 49 15.43 -9.93 -3.94
CA ALA A 49 15.84 -8.66 -4.53
C ALA A 49 14.72 -8.08 -5.41
N PRO A 50 14.63 -6.74 -5.51
CA PRO A 50 13.79 -6.09 -6.51
C PRO A 50 14.10 -6.61 -7.91
N SER A 51 13.09 -6.67 -8.79
CA SER A 51 13.35 -6.88 -10.22
C SER A 51 14.26 -5.77 -10.77
N ASP A 52 15.02 -6.05 -11.84
CA ASP A 52 15.95 -5.06 -12.43
C ASP A 52 15.29 -3.71 -12.73
N LYS A 53 14.04 -3.74 -13.22
CA LYS A 53 13.26 -2.53 -13.49
C LYS A 53 12.98 -1.73 -12.21
N LEU A 54 12.64 -2.42 -11.12
CA LEU A 54 12.38 -1.78 -9.84
C LEU A 54 13.67 -1.28 -9.18
N ALA A 55 14.75 -2.09 -9.22
CA ALA A 55 16.06 -1.68 -8.72
C ALA A 55 16.55 -0.40 -9.41
N LYS A 56 16.47 -0.34 -10.74
CA LYS A 56 16.82 0.86 -11.50
C LYS A 56 15.99 2.09 -11.11
N ALA A 57 14.69 1.92 -10.93
CA ALA A 57 13.81 3.02 -10.51
C ALA A 57 14.15 3.51 -9.08
N ILE A 58 14.53 2.59 -8.20
CA ILE A 58 15.00 2.91 -6.85
C ILE A 58 16.31 3.70 -6.92
N ASP A 59 17.30 3.23 -7.67
CA ASP A 59 18.59 3.90 -7.81
C ASP A 59 18.44 5.29 -8.45
N GLU A 60 17.59 5.43 -9.47
CA GLU A 60 17.30 6.73 -10.12
C GLU A 60 16.63 7.73 -9.17
N SER A 61 15.80 7.26 -8.24
CA SER A 61 15.00 8.13 -7.35
C SER A 61 15.69 8.40 -6.01
N PHE A 62 16.44 7.43 -5.50
CA PHE A 62 16.97 7.42 -4.12
C PHE A 62 18.49 7.24 -4.06
N GLY A 63 19.16 6.99 -5.18
CA GLY A 63 20.61 6.76 -5.26
C GLY A 63 21.01 5.31 -5.07
N SER A 64 20.42 4.63 -4.08
CA SER A 64 20.62 3.19 -3.85
C SER A 64 19.44 2.57 -3.10
N LEU A 65 19.37 1.23 -3.09
CA LEU A 65 18.39 0.49 -2.28
C LEU A 65 18.55 0.76 -0.77
N ASP A 66 19.78 0.92 -0.29
CA ASP A 66 20.02 1.17 1.13
C ASP A 66 19.65 2.61 1.52
N ASP A 67 19.91 3.59 0.65
CA ASP A 67 19.44 4.97 0.83
C ASP A 67 17.91 5.04 0.79
N PHE A 68 17.27 4.27 -0.10
CA PHE A 68 15.81 4.14 -0.12
C PHE A 68 15.28 3.60 1.21
N LYS A 69 15.84 2.51 1.74
CA LYS A 69 15.41 1.94 3.03
C LYS A 69 15.57 2.97 4.15
N ALA A 70 16.71 3.64 4.22
CA ALA A 70 16.96 4.65 5.26
C ALA A 70 15.93 5.80 5.20
N GLN A 71 15.63 6.30 3.99
CA GLN A 71 14.63 7.36 3.80
C GLN A 71 13.21 6.87 4.10
N PHE A 72 12.86 5.66 3.67
CA PHE A 72 11.54 5.07 3.91
C PHE A 72 11.31 4.81 5.41
N GLU A 73 12.29 4.25 6.11
CA GLU A 73 12.27 4.04 7.56
C GLU A 73 12.15 5.37 8.31
N ALA A 74 12.90 6.41 7.90
CA ALA A 74 12.80 7.72 8.51
C ALA A 74 11.40 8.35 8.31
N ALA A 75 10.78 8.16 7.15
CA ALA A 75 9.42 8.65 6.88
C ALA A 75 8.34 7.89 7.69
N GLY A 76 8.55 6.59 7.92
CA GLY A 76 7.66 5.75 8.74
C GLY A 76 7.93 5.82 10.24
N ALA A 77 9.00 6.49 10.68
CA ALA A 77 9.43 6.51 12.07
C ALA A 77 8.37 7.18 12.99
N PRO A 78 8.36 6.81 14.29
CA PRO A 78 7.49 7.46 15.26
C PRO A 78 7.65 8.98 15.24
N GLY A 79 6.55 9.69 14.99
CA GLY A 79 6.54 11.16 14.91
C GLY A 79 6.76 11.74 13.50
N ALA A 80 7.29 10.96 12.54
CA ALA A 80 7.39 11.40 11.14
C ALA A 80 6.04 11.28 10.41
N ARG A 81 5.34 10.15 10.59
CA ARG A 81 3.91 10.01 10.30
C ARG A 81 3.11 10.13 11.59
N PHE A 82 2.55 11.31 11.85
CA PHE A 82 1.75 11.54 13.05
C PHE A 82 0.32 10.97 12.91
N GLY A 83 -0.07 10.11 13.85
CA GLY A 83 -1.38 9.44 13.86
C GLY A 83 -1.45 8.20 12.96
N SER A 84 -2.64 7.61 12.85
CA SER A 84 -2.87 6.44 11.99
C SER A 84 -2.73 6.81 10.52
N GLY A 85 -1.87 6.09 9.79
CA GLY A 85 -1.65 6.34 8.37
C GLY A 85 -0.74 5.30 7.74
N TRP A 86 -0.54 5.50 6.44
CA TRP A 86 0.39 4.75 5.60
C TRP A 86 1.34 5.77 4.96
#